data_AF-A0A7W3YVV4-F1
#
_entry.id   AF-A0A7W3YVV4-F1
#
_cell.length_a   1.000
_cell.length_b   1.000
_cell.length_c   1.000
_cell.angle_alpha   90.00
_cell.angle_beta   90.00
_cell.angle_gamma   90.00
#
_symmetry.space_group_name_H-M   'P 1'
#
loop_
_entity.id
_entity.type
_entity.pdbx_description
1 polymer ?
#
loop_
_entity_poly.entity_id
_entity_poly.type
_entity_poly.pdbx_seq_one_letter_code
_entity_poly.pdbx_strand_id
1 'polypeptide(L)'
;MKSRLLVGILILALMVVCGIAGGLGFLLWQQRQAAGSTPLPAPAVLAPPVAGPPLAADTASTADNGQVPSEPPPPIPAELPAGPRFVYAYLPAHSPAMRATEAFTRELDVLHQLNEVNSLDGVLMLPGPLRLLTAECEAINAYYVAERGEIVLCYEMISYLVDLGLQLHRDPSGQADTTQAARFLLANLRFMMLHEVGHALVDQLELNVTGREEDAVDQLATTLMLTLADPNESESDVANNLDMAGRFFLANTSEAGYGLAHYAGEHSLGEQRYFNLMCMLYGADPGRYLRVVTSGRLPESRALRCPDESKRITRSWSRTLVPHFAPRYQRSEEQAAQIHADALARRRQNTAAPYRQ
;
A
#
# COMPACT_ATOMS: atom_id res chain seq x y z
N MET A 1 -64.80 -12.98 8.61
CA MET A 1 -63.87 -13.30 9.72
C MET A 1 -62.97 -14.51 9.45
N LYS A 2 -63.42 -15.59 8.81
CA LYS A 2 -62.60 -16.82 8.58
C LYS A 2 -61.36 -16.64 7.67
N SER A 3 -61.41 -15.77 6.66
CA SER A 3 -60.30 -15.57 5.71
C SER A 3 -59.09 -14.79 6.29
N ARG A 4 -59.33 -13.80 7.16
CA ARG A 4 -58.26 -13.01 7.80
C ARG A 4 -57.47 -13.81 8.84
N LEU A 5 -58.12 -14.75 9.52
CA LEU A 5 -57.46 -15.65 10.48
C LEU A 5 -56.53 -16.64 9.78
N LEU A 6 -56.92 -17.15 8.60
CA LEU A 6 -56.11 -18.08 7.82
C LEU A 6 -54.83 -17.42 7.28
N VAL A 7 -54.94 -16.17 6.81
CA VAL A 7 -53.78 -15.40 6.32
C VAL A 7 -52.81 -15.08 7.46
N GLY A 8 -53.33 -14.73 8.64
CA GLY A 8 -52.48 -14.50 9.82
C GLY A 8 -51.69 -15.74 10.25
N ILE A 9 -52.32 -16.92 10.22
CA ILE A 9 -51.66 -18.19 10.55
C ILE A 9 -50.58 -18.54 9.51
N LEU A 10 -50.86 -18.30 8.22
CA LEU A 10 -49.90 -18.59 7.14
C LEU A 10 -48.65 -17.70 7.22
N ILE A 11 -48.81 -16.41 7.53
CA ILE A 11 -47.70 -15.46 7.69
C ILE A 11 -46.86 -15.83 8.92
N LEU A 12 -47.49 -16.20 10.04
CA LEU A 12 -46.77 -16.63 11.24
C LEU A 12 -45.99 -17.93 11.00
N ALA A 13 -46.59 -18.89 10.30
CA ALA A 13 -45.91 -20.13 9.92
C ALA A 13 -44.71 -19.87 9.00
N LEU A 14 -44.84 -18.95 8.04
CA LEU A 14 -43.75 -18.58 7.13
C LEU A 14 -42.58 -17.91 7.87
N MET A 15 -42.86 -17.00 8.81
CA MET A 15 -41.81 -16.34 9.61
C MET A 15 -41.08 -17.32 10.53
N VAL A 16 -41.78 -18.28 11.13
CA VAL A 16 -41.17 -19.32 11.97
C VAL A 16 -40.28 -20.24 11.13
N VAL A 17 -40.72 -20.64 9.94
CA VAL A 17 -39.93 -21.48 9.03
C VAL A 17 -38.67 -20.74 8.54
N CYS A 18 -38.78 -19.46 8.17
CA CYS A 18 -37.63 -18.66 7.76
C CYS A 18 -36.63 -18.42 8.89
N GLY A 19 -37.11 -18.16 10.12
CA GLY A 19 -36.24 -17.95 11.28
C GLY A 19 -35.46 -19.21 11.69
N ILE A 20 -36.12 -20.37 11.68
CA ILE A 20 -35.50 -21.65 12.06
C ILE A 20 -34.52 -22.12 10.97
N ALA A 21 -34.89 -22.00 9.68
CA ALA A 21 -34.01 -22.37 8.57
C ALA A 21 -32.77 -21.46 8.47
N GLY A 22 -32.93 -20.16 8.72
CA GLY A 22 -31.80 -19.21 8.74
C GLY A 22 -30.84 -19.46 9.90
N GLY A 23 -31.36 -19.71 11.11
CA GLY A 23 -30.54 -19.97 12.30
C GLY A 23 -29.75 -21.28 12.22
N LEU A 24 -30.38 -22.37 11.75
CA LEU A 24 -29.69 -23.65 11.55
C LEU A 24 -28.65 -23.57 10.42
N GLY A 25 -28.95 -22.84 9.34
CA GLY A 25 -28.00 -22.61 8.25
C GLY A 25 -26.75 -21.86 8.73
N PHE A 26 -26.92 -20.84 9.56
CA PHE A 26 -25.81 -20.05 10.12
C PHE A 26 -24.93 -20.88 11.07
N LEU A 27 -25.52 -21.69 11.95
CA LEU A 27 -24.79 -22.57 12.87
C LEU A 27 -24.00 -23.66 12.13
N LEU A 28 -24.58 -24.27 11.09
CA LEU A 28 -23.91 -25.28 10.26
C LEU A 28 -22.76 -24.67 9.44
N TRP A 29 -22.91 -23.42 9.00
CA TRP A 29 -21.84 -22.67 8.34
C TRP A 29 -20.68 -22.38 9.29
N GLN A 30 -20.98 -21.92 10.52
CA GLN A 30 -19.97 -21.64 11.54
C GLN A 30 -19.18 -22.90 11.95
N GLN A 31 -19.84 -24.05 12.07
CA GLN A 31 -19.16 -25.32 12.37
C GLN A 31 -18.22 -25.81 11.26
N ARG A 32 -18.53 -25.51 9.99
CA ARG A 32 -17.65 -25.87 8.86
C ARG A 32 -16.37 -25.04 8.80
N GLN A 33 -16.42 -23.77 9.21
CA GLN A 33 -15.24 -22.91 9.28
C GLN A 33 -14.24 -23.42 10.34
N ALA A 34 -14.73 -23.94 11.46
CA ALA A 34 -13.88 -24.44 12.55
C ALA A 34 -13.15 -25.76 12.27
N ALA A 35 -13.59 -26.53 11.25
CA ALA A 35 -13.04 -27.87 10.97
C ALA A 35 -11.90 -27.88 9.93
N GLY A 36 -11.54 -26.72 9.36
CA GLY A 36 -10.57 -26.62 8.25
C GLY A 36 -9.10 -26.42 8.63
N SER A 37 -8.77 -26.22 9.91
CA SER A 37 -7.39 -25.95 10.34
C SER A 37 -6.79 -27.13 11.10
N THR A 38 -6.06 -27.99 10.38
CA THR A 38 -5.14 -28.94 11.01
C THR A 38 -3.91 -28.19 11.54
N PRO A 39 -3.57 -28.28 12.84
CA PRO A 39 -2.38 -27.64 13.38
C PRO A 39 -1.12 -28.38 12.95
N LEU A 40 -0.13 -27.64 12.45
CA LEU A 40 1.21 -28.15 12.15
C LEU A 40 1.99 -28.45 13.44
N PRO A 41 2.92 -29.43 13.42
CA PRO A 41 3.70 -29.79 14.59
C PRO A 41 4.73 -28.70 14.95
N ALA A 42 4.90 -28.46 16.25
CA ALA A 42 5.82 -27.46 16.79
C ALA A 42 7.30 -27.84 16.55
N PRO A 43 8.16 -26.92 16.09
CA PRO A 43 9.60 -27.15 16.04
C PRO A 43 10.27 -26.90 17.39
N ALA A 44 11.38 -27.61 17.60
CA ALA A 44 12.15 -27.69 18.83
C ALA A 44 12.80 -26.36 19.25
N VAL A 45 12.76 -26.09 20.55
CA VAL A 45 13.31 -24.92 21.25
C VAL A 45 14.84 -24.91 21.16
N LEU A 46 15.41 -23.85 20.59
CA LEU A 46 16.83 -23.51 20.75
C LEU A 46 16.99 -22.50 21.89
N ALA A 47 18.01 -22.74 22.73
CA ALA A 47 18.31 -21.97 23.94
C ALA A 47 18.83 -20.54 23.63
N PRO A 48 18.61 -19.57 24.54
CA PRO A 48 18.95 -18.16 24.33
C PRO A 48 20.47 -17.87 24.45
N PRO A 49 21.01 -16.87 23.73
CA PRO A 49 22.36 -16.39 23.94
C PRO A 49 22.47 -15.41 25.12
N VAL A 50 23.64 -15.43 25.75
CA VAL A 50 24.04 -14.72 26.98
C VAL A 50 24.35 -13.24 26.69
N ALA A 51 23.89 -12.34 27.58
CA ALA A 51 24.11 -10.90 27.53
C ALA A 51 25.56 -10.49 27.88
N GLY A 52 26.13 -9.56 27.11
CA GLY A 52 27.39 -8.86 27.43
C GLY A 52 27.15 -7.54 28.19
N PRO A 53 28.13 -7.06 28.97
CA PRO A 53 27.97 -5.94 29.90
C PRO A 53 28.03 -4.55 29.23
N PRO A 54 27.46 -3.50 29.86
CA PRO A 54 27.43 -2.15 29.33
C PRO A 54 28.77 -1.42 29.51
N LEU A 55 29.19 -0.66 28.50
CA LEU A 55 30.34 0.25 28.56
C LEU A 55 29.90 1.65 29.01
N ALA A 56 30.75 2.22 29.87
CA ALA A 56 30.51 3.36 30.73
C ALA A 56 30.55 4.72 30.02
N ALA A 57 29.87 5.69 30.65
CA ALA A 57 29.90 7.10 30.32
C ALA A 57 31.23 7.75 30.76
N ASP A 58 31.82 8.56 29.89
CA ASP A 58 32.95 9.42 30.24
C ASP A 58 32.49 10.87 30.46
N THR A 59 32.97 11.41 31.57
CA THR A 59 32.73 12.75 32.09
C THR A 59 33.80 13.75 31.62
N ALA A 60 33.33 14.90 31.13
CA ALA A 60 33.85 16.27 31.25
C ALA A 60 35.33 16.61 30.92
N SER A 61 35.49 17.64 30.08
CA SER A 61 36.49 18.69 30.29
C SER A 61 35.99 20.03 29.74
N THR A 62 35.88 21.00 30.65
CA THR A 62 35.51 22.41 30.39
C THR A 62 36.77 23.22 30.07
N ALA A 63 36.83 23.82 28.89
CA ALA A 63 37.77 24.89 28.57
C ALA A 63 37.00 26.16 28.22
N ASP A 64 37.13 27.13 29.11
CA ASP A 64 36.66 28.51 29.02
C ASP A 64 37.46 29.26 27.94
N ASN A 65 36.77 29.81 26.94
CA ASN A 65 37.32 30.74 25.97
C ASN A 65 36.31 31.88 25.76
N GLY A 66 36.78 33.10 25.97
CA GLY A 66 35.97 34.31 26.16
C GLY A 66 34.95 34.58 25.04
N GLN A 67 33.70 34.74 25.47
CA GLN A 67 32.56 35.10 24.63
C GLN A 67 32.57 36.62 24.35
N VAL A 68 32.85 37.01 23.11
CA VAL A 68 32.42 38.32 22.58
C VAL A 68 30.89 38.27 22.40
N PRO A 69 30.12 39.29 22.79
CA PRO A 69 28.67 39.29 22.58
C PRO A 69 28.36 39.22 21.08
N SER A 70 27.95 38.05 20.60
CA SER A 70 27.44 37.88 19.24
C SER A 70 26.04 38.48 19.20
N GLU A 71 25.84 39.46 18.32
CA GLU A 71 24.53 39.96 17.93
C GLU A 71 23.60 38.77 17.58
N PRO A 72 22.34 38.75 18.04
CA PRO A 72 21.45 37.64 17.75
C PRO A 72 21.33 37.47 16.24
N PRO A 73 21.43 36.23 15.71
CA PRO A 73 21.30 36.00 14.29
C PRO A 73 19.96 36.56 13.82
N PRO A 74 19.90 37.13 12.60
CA PRO A 74 18.65 37.67 12.06
C PRO A 74 17.57 36.58 12.13
N PRO A 75 16.31 36.96 12.40
CA PRO A 75 15.22 35.99 12.49
C PRO A 75 15.19 35.16 11.21
N ILE A 76 15.34 33.85 11.36
CA ILE A 76 15.17 32.88 10.28
C ILE A 76 13.79 33.16 9.68
N PRO A 77 13.67 33.35 8.35
CA PRO A 77 12.36 33.53 7.73
C PRO A 77 11.43 32.42 8.19
N ALA A 78 10.26 32.78 8.74
CA ALA A 78 9.31 31.80 9.23
C ALA A 78 8.99 30.83 8.10
N GLU A 79 9.39 29.57 8.29
CA GLU A 79 9.19 28.52 7.30
C GLU A 79 7.68 28.35 7.07
N LEU A 80 7.23 28.33 5.81
CA LEU A 80 5.80 28.24 5.50
C LEU A 80 5.16 27.02 6.18
N PRO A 81 3.86 27.09 6.56
CA PRO A 81 3.18 25.98 7.22
C PRO A 81 3.24 24.68 6.39
N ALA A 82 3.58 23.57 7.07
CA ALA A 82 3.39 22.22 6.57
C ALA A 82 2.03 21.67 7.03
N GLY A 83 1.59 20.58 6.41
CA GLY A 83 0.41 19.83 6.84
C GLY A 83 0.65 19.03 8.12
N PRO A 84 -0.39 18.39 8.66
CA PRO A 84 -0.25 17.51 9.82
C PRO A 84 0.78 16.42 9.58
N ARG A 85 1.59 16.13 10.61
CA ARG A 85 2.53 15.02 10.57
C ARG A 85 1.83 13.70 10.74
N PHE A 86 2.27 12.68 10.00
CA PHE A 86 1.82 11.32 10.19
C PHE A 86 2.27 10.80 11.55
N VAL A 87 1.49 9.86 12.09
CA VAL A 87 1.79 9.19 13.36
C VAL A 87 2.01 7.72 13.08
N TYR A 88 3.17 7.21 13.45
CA TYR A 88 3.54 5.80 13.24
C TYR A 88 3.48 5.04 14.56
N ALA A 89 2.89 3.83 14.53
CA ALA A 89 2.79 2.99 15.71
C ALA A 89 2.97 1.49 15.38
N TYR A 90 3.60 0.78 16.31
CA TYR A 90 3.70 -0.68 16.28
C TYR A 90 2.99 -1.21 17.51
N LEU A 91 1.77 -1.73 17.34
CA LEU A 91 0.96 -2.23 18.44
C LEU A 91 1.43 -3.63 18.86
N PRO A 92 1.41 -3.97 20.15
CA PRO A 92 1.89 -5.27 20.60
C PRO A 92 1.05 -6.41 20.03
N ALA A 93 1.70 -7.45 19.53
CA ALA A 93 1.05 -8.71 19.18
C ALA A 93 0.73 -9.50 20.47
N HIS A 94 -0.43 -10.14 20.48
CA HIS A 94 -0.93 -10.93 21.61
C HIS A 94 -0.66 -12.41 21.40
N SER A 95 -0.79 -12.94 20.19
CA SER A 95 -0.57 -14.36 19.93
C SER A 95 0.92 -14.71 19.86
N PRO A 96 1.30 -15.93 20.31
CA PRO A 96 2.65 -16.44 20.10
C PRO A 96 3.09 -16.46 18.64
N ALA A 97 2.16 -16.63 17.70
CA ALA A 97 2.46 -16.68 16.27
C ALA A 97 2.90 -15.31 15.73
N MET A 98 2.24 -14.22 16.14
CA MET A 98 2.53 -12.88 15.61
C MET A 98 3.62 -12.12 16.37
N ARG A 99 4.02 -12.54 17.57
CA ARG A 99 5.13 -11.88 18.31
C ARG A 99 6.46 -11.84 17.55
N ALA A 100 6.77 -12.88 16.78
CA ALA A 100 7.99 -12.88 15.96
C ALA A 100 7.88 -11.87 14.82
N THR A 101 6.73 -11.81 14.15
CA THR A 101 6.45 -10.85 13.08
C THR A 101 6.44 -9.41 13.61
N GLU A 102 5.85 -9.15 14.77
CA GLU A 102 5.94 -7.84 15.44
C GLU A 102 7.41 -7.45 15.67
N ALA A 103 8.20 -8.33 16.31
CA ALA A 103 9.59 -8.03 16.64
C ALA A 103 10.40 -7.67 15.39
N PHE A 104 10.29 -8.49 14.33
CA PHE A 104 10.90 -8.22 13.03
C PHE A 104 10.43 -6.90 12.41
N THR A 105 9.12 -6.65 12.42
CA THR A 105 8.50 -5.45 11.83
C THR A 105 8.98 -4.18 12.53
N ARG A 106 9.12 -4.25 13.86
CA ARG A 106 9.63 -3.16 14.70
C ARG A 106 11.14 -2.96 14.53
N GLU A 107 11.91 -4.05 14.49
CA GLU A 107 13.38 -4.01 14.34
C GLU A 107 13.80 -3.37 13.02
N LEU A 108 13.11 -3.70 11.93
CA LEU A 108 13.36 -3.10 10.62
C LEU A 108 12.73 -1.71 10.44
N ASP A 109 11.92 -1.29 11.41
CA ASP A 109 11.11 -0.07 11.34
C ASP A 109 10.35 0.02 10.01
N VAL A 110 9.61 -1.05 9.69
CA VAL A 110 9.02 -1.27 8.35
C VAL A 110 8.21 -0.08 7.84
N LEU A 111 7.47 0.64 8.70
CA LEU A 111 6.69 1.80 8.28
C LEU A 111 7.59 2.93 7.76
N HIS A 112 8.77 3.14 8.37
CA HIS A 112 9.74 4.15 7.92
C HIS A 112 10.57 3.68 6.70
N GLN A 113 10.47 2.42 6.29
CA GLN A 113 11.05 1.92 5.03
C GLN A 113 10.16 2.20 3.80
N LEU A 114 8.94 2.71 4.00
CA LEU A 114 7.98 2.97 2.92
C LEU A 114 8.17 4.38 2.34
N ASN A 115 9.22 4.56 1.54
CA ASN A 115 9.70 5.87 1.07
C ASN A 115 8.61 6.81 0.52
N GLU A 116 7.71 6.34 -0.34
CA GLU A 116 6.66 7.19 -0.92
C GLU A 116 5.60 7.58 0.10
N VAL A 117 5.24 6.66 1.00
CA VAL A 117 4.31 6.94 2.09
C VAL A 117 4.89 8.03 2.99
N ASN A 118 6.15 7.87 3.38
CA ASN A 118 6.86 8.83 4.21
C ASN A 118 7.09 10.17 3.50
N SER A 119 7.20 10.17 2.18
CA SER A 119 7.31 11.38 1.36
C SER A 119 6.04 12.24 1.35
N LEU A 120 4.88 11.67 1.74
CA LEU A 120 3.62 12.42 1.87
C LEU A 120 3.47 13.09 3.25
N ASP A 121 4.31 12.74 4.22
CA ASP A 121 4.22 13.22 5.60
C ASP A 121 4.38 14.75 5.69
N GLY A 122 3.27 15.42 6.03
CA GLY A 122 3.18 16.88 6.10
C GLY A 122 3.02 17.59 4.75
N VAL A 123 2.93 16.87 3.64
CA VAL A 123 2.75 17.48 2.31
C VAL A 123 1.33 18.00 2.09
N LEU A 124 0.33 17.31 2.65
CA LEU A 124 -1.09 17.60 2.45
C LEU A 124 -1.71 18.26 3.67
N MET A 125 -2.58 19.25 3.44
CA MET A 125 -3.46 19.86 4.45
C MET A 125 -4.63 18.93 4.73
N LEU A 126 -4.40 17.94 5.59
CA LEU A 126 -5.43 17.04 6.10
C LEU A 126 -6.17 17.68 7.28
N PRO A 127 -7.44 17.31 7.55
CA PRO A 127 -8.17 17.76 8.75
C PRO A 127 -7.53 17.31 10.07
N GLY A 128 -6.75 16.23 10.03
CA GLY A 128 -6.02 15.67 11.17
C GLY A 128 -4.84 14.80 10.71
N PRO A 129 -4.02 14.31 11.65
CA PRO A 129 -2.90 13.44 11.32
C PRO A 129 -3.41 12.08 10.82
N LEU A 130 -2.81 11.58 9.74
CA LEU A 130 -2.98 10.19 9.32
C LEU A 130 -2.15 9.28 10.23
N ARG A 131 -2.76 8.23 10.76
CA ARG A 131 -2.13 7.32 11.71
C ARG A 131 -1.83 6.00 11.01
N LEU A 132 -0.55 5.66 10.84
CA LEU A 132 -0.12 4.41 10.23
C LEU A 132 0.33 3.46 11.33
N LEU A 133 -0.33 2.31 11.42
CA LEU A 133 -0.08 1.38 12.50
C LEU A 133 0.05 -0.06 12.02
N THR A 134 0.90 -0.81 12.70
CA THR A 134 0.94 -2.27 12.57
C THR A 134 0.27 -2.91 13.77
N ALA A 135 -0.49 -3.98 13.54
CA ALA A 135 -1.24 -4.66 14.59
C ALA A 135 -1.48 -6.13 14.24
N GLU A 136 -1.82 -6.94 15.24
CA GLU A 136 -2.41 -8.26 15.03
C GLU A 136 -3.91 -8.09 14.74
N CYS A 137 -4.39 -8.63 13.62
CA CYS A 137 -5.75 -8.39 13.12
C CYS A 137 -6.62 -9.65 13.01
N GLU A 138 -6.04 -10.84 13.19
CA GLU A 138 -6.66 -12.13 12.90
C GLU A 138 -7.06 -12.32 11.42
N ALA A 139 -6.53 -11.47 10.53
CA ALA A 139 -6.78 -11.49 9.09
C ALA A 139 -5.56 -11.03 8.29
N ILE A 140 -5.30 -11.68 7.16
CA ILE A 140 -4.28 -11.25 6.18
C ILE A 140 -4.83 -10.02 5.45
N ASN A 141 -4.60 -8.83 6.00
CA ASN A 141 -5.14 -7.60 5.43
C ASN A 141 -4.26 -6.35 5.66
N ALA A 142 -4.58 -5.30 4.91
CA ALA A 142 -4.30 -3.91 5.27
C ALA A 142 -5.59 -3.13 5.00
N TYR A 143 -5.91 -2.13 5.83
CA TYR A 143 -7.16 -1.39 5.65
C TYR A 143 -7.12 0.00 6.29
N TYR A 144 -7.89 0.91 5.71
CA TYR A 144 -8.20 2.23 6.27
C TYR A 144 -9.45 2.21 7.17
N VAL A 145 -9.40 2.95 8.28
CA VAL A 145 -10.49 3.16 9.24
C VAL A 145 -10.83 4.65 9.27
N ALA A 146 -11.91 5.02 8.58
CA ALA A 146 -12.35 6.40 8.40
C ALA A 146 -12.61 7.12 9.74
N GLU A 147 -13.30 6.48 10.68
CA GLU A 147 -13.70 7.12 11.94
C GLU A 147 -12.52 7.56 12.81
N ARG A 148 -11.34 6.97 12.59
CA ARG A 148 -10.13 7.25 13.38
C ARG A 148 -8.98 7.83 12.56
N GLY A 149 -9.12 7.93 11.23
CA GLY A 149 -8.02 8.32 10.34
C GLY A 149 -6.82 7.38 10.47
N GLU A 150 -7.08 6.07 10.55
CA GLU A 150 -6.07 5.05 10.82
C GLU A 150 -5.89 4.11 9.62
N ILE A 151 -4.66 3.87 9.21
CA ILE A 151 -4.28 2.82 8.27
C ILE A 151 -3.62 1.72 9.07
N VAL A 152 -4.20 0.52 9.00
CA VAL A 152 -3.77 -0.66 9.75
C VAL A 152 -3.11 -1.64 8.79
N LEU A 153 -1.85 -1.98 9.05
CA LEU A 153 -1.12 -3.06 8.39
C LEU A 153 -1.04 -4.27 9.32
N CYS A 154 -1.71 -5.35 8.96
CA CYS A 154 -1.78 -6.52 9.83
C CYS A 154 -0.47 -7.32 9.81
N TYR A 155 -0.03 -7.82 10.97
CA TYR A 155 1.14 -8.70 11.06
C TYR A 155 0.95 -9.98 10.23
N GLU A 156 -0.27 -10.46 10.10
CA GLU A 156 -0.63 -11.59 9.24
C GLU A 156 -0.33 -11.30 7.77
N MET A 157 -0.59 -10.06 7.30
CA MET A 157 -0.24 -9.64 5.93
C MET A 157 1.28 -9.60 5.72
N ILE A 158 2.02 -9.04 6.68
CA ILE A 158 3.48 -9.00 6.61
C ILE A 158 4.05 -10.42 6.58
N SER A 159 3.58 -11.30 7.48
CA SER A 159 4.01 -12.71 7.53
C SER A 159 3.68 -13.43 6.23
N TYR A 160 2.48 -13.24 5.69
CA TYR A 160 2.06 -13.83 4.42
C TYR A 160 2.94 -13.39 3.25
N LEU A 161 3.27 -12.09 3.17
CA LEU A 161 4.14 -11.57 2.13
C LEU A 161 5.58 -12.07 2.24
N VAL A 162 6.10 -12.27 3.44
CA VAL A 162 7.41 -12.92 3.65
C VAL A 162 7.39 -14.34 3.10
N ASP A 163 6.40 -15.14 3.48
CA ASP A 163 6.27 -16.53 3.04
C ASP A 163 6.08 -16.63 1.53
N LEU A 164 5.20 -15.80 0.96
CA LEU A 164 4.95 -15.74 -0.48
C LEU A 164 6.21 -15.28 -1.23
N GLY A 165 6.92 -14.28 -0.73
CA GLY A 165 8.17 -13.79 -1.31
C GLY A 165 9.23 -14.89 -1.41
N LEU A 166 9.41 -15.67 -0.34
CA LEU A 166 10.34 -16.81 -0.29
C LEU A 166 9.92 -17.96 -1.20
N GLN A 167 8.60 -18.15 -1.40
CA GLN A 167 8.08 -19.16 -2.31
C GLN A 167 8.28 -18.80 -3.79
N LEU A 168 8.01 -17.54 -4.15
CA LEU A 168 8.07 -17.06 -5.54
C LEU A 168 9.49 -16.81 -6.03
N HIS A 169 10.44 -16.51 -5.13
CA HIS A 169 11.82 -16.17 -5.49
C HIS A 169 12.79 -17.25 -5.03
N ARG A 170 12.77 -18.38 -5.74
CA ARG A 170 13.75 -19.45 -5.55
C ARG A 170 14.80 -19.41 -6.65
N ASP A 171 16.05 -19.68 -6.27
CA ASP A 171 17.14 -19.84 -7.21
C ASP A 171 17.00 -21.15 -8.02
N PRO A 172 17.83 -21.39 -9.06
CA PRO A 172 17.77 -22.63 -9.84
C PRO A 172 18.03 -23.92 -9.04
N SER A 173 18.59 -23.82 -7.82
CA SER A 173 18.79 -24.95 -6.91
C SER A 173 17.58 -25.21 -5.99
N GLY A 174 16.56 -24.33 -6.03
CA GLY A 174 15.35 -24.39 -5.21
C GLY A 174 15.48 -23.70 -3.86
N GLN A 175 16.62 -23.07 -3.56
CA GLN A 175 16.83 -22.29 -2.34
C GLN A 175 16.15 -20.92 -2.46
N ALA A 176 15.57 -20.42 -1.37
CA ALA A 176 14.93 -19.11 -1.37
C ALA A 176 15.98 -17.99 -1.47
N ASP A 177 15.81 -17.10 -2.44
CA ASP A 177 16.55 -15.85 -2.55
C ASP A 177 15.93 -14.83 -1.57
N THR A 178 16.53 -14.74 -0.39
CA THR A 178 16.08 -13.87 0.70
C THR A 178 16.15 -12.38 0.33
N THR A 179 17.04 -11.99 -0.59
CA THR A 179 17.14 -10.60 -1.05
C THR A 179 15.95 -10.25 -1.92
N GLN A 180 15.59 -11.12 -2.85
CA GLN A 180 14.42 -10.93 -3.70
C GLN A 180 13.11 -11.06 -2.91
N ALA A 181 13.06 -11.94 -1.91
CA ALA A 181 11.91 -12.04 -1.01
C ALA A 181 11.72 -10.75 -0.18
N ALA A 182 12.80 -10.17 0.35
CA ALA A 182 12.73 -8.89 1.06
C ALA A 182 12.28 -7.74 0.15
N ARG A 183 12.77 -7.70 -1.10
CA ARG A 183 12.29 -6.74 -2.11
C ARG A 183 10.81 -6.93 -2.42
N PHE A 184 10.36 -8.17 -2.58
CA PHE A 184 8.96 -8.49 -2.80
C PHE A 184 8.08 -8.02 -1.64
N LEU A 185 8.50 -8.25 -0.40
CA LEU A 185 7.82 -7.74 0.79
C LEU A 185 7.68 -6.21 0.72
N LEU A 186 8.80 -5.48 0.61
CA LEU A 186 8.77 -4.01 0.61
C LEU A 186 7.99 -3.43 -0.58
N ALA A 187 8.11 -4.01 -1.77
CA ALA A 187 7.36 -3.58 -2.94
C ALA A 187 5.85 -3.68 -2.73
N ASN A 188 5.38 -4.79 -2.14
CA ASN A 188 3.97 -5.00 -1.84
C ASN A 188 3.48 -4.11 -0.71
N LEU A 189 4.27 -3.95 0.36
CA LEU A 189 3.91 -3.05 1.46
C LEU A 189 3.85 -1.59 1.01
N ARG A 190 4.77 -1.13 0.15
CA ARG A 190 4.72 0.21 -0.47
C ARG A 190 3.40 0.39 -1.22
N PHE A 191 3.05 -0.55 -2.09
CA PHE A 191 1.83 -0.46 -2.89
C PHE A 191 0.56 -0.49 -2.01
N MET A 192 0.43 -1.47 -1.11
CA MET A 192 -0.75 -1.63 -0.24
C MET A 192 -0.93 -0.42 0.67
N MET A 193 0.13 0.07 1.29
CA MET A 193 0.01 1.22 2.19
C MET A 193 -0.33 2.50 1.42
N LEU A 194 0.18 2.67 0.19
CA LEU A 194 -0.25 3.79 -0.68
C LEU A 194 -1.70 3.65 -1.15
N HIS A 195 -2.18 2.43 -1.35
CA HIS A 195 -3.59 2.15 -1.66
C HIS A 195 -4.49 2.59 -0.50
N GLU A 196 -4.15 2.21 0.74
CA GLU A 196 -4.88 2.67 1.93
C GLU A 196 -4.75 4.18 2.19
N VAL A 197 -3.59 4.78 1.87
CA VAL A 197 -3.46 6.25 1.84
C VAL A 197 -4.45 6.84 0.83
N GLY A 198 -4.67 6.19 -0.32
CA GLY A 198 -5.67 6.62 -1.28
C GLY A 198 -7.08 6.69 -0.69
N HIS A 199 -7.51 5.66 0.03
CA HIS A 199 -8.79 5.68 0.75
C HIS A 199 -8.84 6.81 1.77
N ALA A 200 -7.77 6.98 2.56
CA ALA A 200 -7.69 8.06 3.54
C ALA A 200 -7.79 9.45 2.90
N LEU A 201 -7.18 9.66 1.74
CA LEU A 201 -7.27 10.92 1.02
C LEU A 201 -8.66 11.15 0.44
N VAL A 202 -9.29 10.11 -0.11
CA VAL A 202 -10.66 10.20 -0.63
C VAL A 202 -11.63 10.61 0.48
N ASP A 203 -11.55 9.96 1.63
CA ASP A 203 -12.40 10.24 2.79
C ASP A 203 -12.11 11.63 3.39
N GLN A 204 -10.87 11.89 3.82
CA GLN A 204 -10.53 13.09 4.59
C GLN A 204 -10.58 14.40 3.79
N LEU A 205 -10.37 14.33 2.47
CA LEU A 205 -10.43 15.50 1.59
C LEU A 205 -11.76 15.56 0.81
N GLU A 206 -12.69 14.64 1.08
CA GLU A 206 -13.98 14.52 0.41
C GLU A 206 -13.83 14.51 -1.13
N LEU A 207 -12.86 13.72 -1.63
CA LEU A 207 -12.56 13.68 -3.05
C LEU A 207 -13.66 12.95 -3.83
N ASN A 208 -14.01 13.50 -4.98
CA ASN A 208 -15.01 12.87 -5.85
C ASN A 208 -14.43 11.64 -6.56
N VAL A 209 -15.09 10.50 -6.40
CA VAL A 209 -14.81 9.25 -7.14
C VAL A 209 -16.01 8.94 -8.03
N THR A 210 -15.80 8.89 -9.35
CA THR A 210 -16.88 8.65 -10.34
C THR A 210 -16.85 7.24 -10.95
N GLY A 211 -15.97 6.37 -10.47
CA GLY A 211 -15.82 4.98 -10.87
C GLY A 211 -15.69 4.05 -9.66
N ARG A 212 -15.00 2.91 -9.84
CA ARG A 212 -14.66 2.02 -8.72
C ARG A 212 -13.54 2.68 -7.91
N GLU A 213 -13.77 2.89 -6.61
CA GLU A 213 -12.79 3.52 -5.73
C GLU A 213 -11.49 2.74 -5.67
N GLU A 214 -11.58 1.41 -5.51
CA GLU A 214 -10.45 0.48 -5.52
C GLU A 214 -9.51 0.66 -6.71
N ASP A 215 -10.06 0.78 -7.93
CA ASP A 215 -9.26 0.99 -9.13
C ASP A 215 -8.65 2.40 -9.15
N ALA A 216 -9.35 3.39 -8.58
CA ALA A 216 -8.86 4.76 -8.50
C ALA A 216 -7.69 4.86 -7.50
N VAL A 217 -7.80 4.24 -6.32
CA VAL A 217 -6.72 4.27 -5.32
C VAL A 217 -5.53 3.39 -5.72
N ASP A 218 -5.72 2.31 -6.49
CA ASP A 218 -4.64 1.59 -7.18
C ASP A 218 -3.87 2.50 -8.15
N GLN A 219 -4.62 3.29 -8.94
CA GLN A 219 -4.03 4.25 -9.86
C GLN A 219 -3.25 5.34 -9.12
N LEU A 220 -3.75 5.78 -7.97
CA LEU A 220 -3.02 6.73 -7.13
C LEU A 220 -1.73 6.11 -6.60
N ALA A 221 -1.80 4.92 -5.99
CA ALA A 221 -0.63 4.22 -5.46
C ALA A 221 0.45 4.05 -6.53
N THR A 222 0.06 3.60 -7.72
CA THR A 222 0.95 3.48 -8.88
C THR A 222 1.58 4.83 -9.27
N THR A 223 0.77 5.89 -9.33
CA THR A 223 1.24 7.24 -9.68
C THR A 223 2.24 7.74 -8.65
N LEU A 224 2.00 7.51 -7.36
CA LEU A 224 2.90 7.92 -6.28
C LEU A 224 4.21 7.14 -6.34
N MET A 225 4.19 5.81 -6.54
CA MET A 225 5.42 5.03 -6.75
C MET A 225 6.23 5.49 -7.97
N LEU A 226 5.58 5.97 -9.03
CA LEU A 226 6.27 6.49 -10.21
C LEU A 226 6.82 7.91 -10.03
N THR A 227 6.17 8.74 -9.22
CA THR A 227 6.48 10.17 -9.10
C THR A 227 7.26 10.56 -7.86
N LEU A 228 7.20 9.74 -6.80
CA LEU A 228 7.88 9.92 -5.53
C LEU A 228 8.97 8.86 -5.29
N ALA A 229 9.39 8.14 -6.34
CA ALA A 229 10.51 7.20 -6.27
C ALA A 229 11.74 7.87 -5.64
N ASP A 230 12.48 7.11 -4.82
CA ASP A 230 13.67 7.62 -4.15
C ASP A 230 14.72 8.03 -5.21
N PRO A 231 15.42 9.17 -5.06
CA PRO A 231 16.45 9.59 -6.00
C PRO A 231 17.57 8.56 -6.23
N ASN A 232 17.79 7.65 -5.29
CA ASN A 232 18.77 6.57 -5.37
C ASN A 232 18.19 5.26 -5.94
N GLU A 233 16.87 5.18 -6.11
CA GLU A 233 16.20 4.03 -6.73
C GLU A 233 16.31 4.13 -8.25
N SER A 234 16.86 3.08 -8.89
CA SER A 234 16.99 3.10 -10.34
C SER A 234 15.65 2.93 -11.03
N GLU A 235 15.54 3.34 -12.30
CA GLU A 235 14.33 3.12 -13.10
C GLU A 235 13.96 1.63 -13.18
N SER A 236 14.96 0.74 -13.20
CA SER A 236 14.73 -0.70 -13.17
C SER A 236 14.18 -1.17 -11.82
N ASP A 237 14.58 -0.56 -10.72
CA ASP A 237 14.09 -0.91 -9.39
C ASP A 237 12.62 -0.50 -9.24
N VAL A 238 12.25 0.71 -9.67
CA VAL A 238 10.85 1.15 -9.70
C VAL A 238 9.99 0.19 -10.53
N ALA A 239 10.45 -0.17 -11.73
CA ALA A 239 9.74 -1.11 -12.60
C ALA A 239 9.62 -2.51 -11.98
N ASN A 240 10.66 -2.99 -11.29
CA ASN A 240 10.65 -4.29 -10.63
C ASN A 240 9.73 -4.28 -9.40
N ASN A 241 9.71 -3.20 -8.61
CA ASN A 241 8.84 -3.07 -7.45
C ASN A 241 7.36 -3.04 -7.87
N LEU A 242 7.02 -2.29 -8.92
CA LEU A 242 5.65 -2.32 -9.47
C LEU A 242 5.30 -3.68 -10.11
N ASP A 243 6.24 -4.38 -10.75
CA ASP A 243 6.00 -5.75 -11.23
C ASP A 243 5.77 -6.73 -10.07
N MET A 244 6.54 -6.63 -8.98
CA MET A 244 6.37 -7.45 -7.77
C MET A 244 5.01 -7.22 -7.11
N ALA A 245 4.60 -5.95 -6.95
CA ALA A 245 3.26 -5.60 -6.46
C ALA A 245 2.16 -6.14 -7.40
N GLY A 246 2.35 -6.03 -8.71
CA GLY A 246 1.41 -6.59 -9.68
C GLY A 246 1.32 -8.12 -9.60
N ARG A 247 2.44 -8.82 -9.43
CA ARG A 247 2.47 -10.29 -9.33
C ARG A 247 1.73 -10.81 -8.12
N PHE A 248 1.65 -10.04 -7.03
CA PHE A 248 0.78 -10.37 -5.91
C PHE A 248 -0.69 -10.45 -6.33
N PHE A 249 -1.18 -9.57 -7.20
CA PHE A 249 -2.55 -9.66 -7.72
C PHE A 249 -2.79 -10.96 -8.48
N LEU A 250 -1.80 -11.42 -9.26
CA LEU A 250 -1.87 -12.69 -9.99
C LEU A 250 -1.79 -13.89 -9.05
N ALA A 251 -0.93 -13.84 -8.03
CA ALA A 251 -0.77 -14.90 -7.05
C ALA A 251 -2.01 -15.06 -6.15
N ASN A 252 -2.77 -13.98 -5.96
CA ASN A 252 -4.03 -14.00 -5.21
C ASN A 252 -5.26 -14.35 -6.08
N THR A 253 -5.05 -14.70 -7.36
CA THR A 253 -6.12 -15.19 -8.23
C THR A 253 -6.38 -16.67 -7.99
N SER A 254 -7.65 -17.04 -7.84
CA SER A 254 -8.10 -18.44 -7.67
C SER A 254 -7.69 -19.32 -8.85
N GLU A 255 -6.89 -20.38 -8.59
CA GLU A 255 -6.56 -21.42 -9.58
C GLU A 255 -7.81 -22.16 -10.09
N ALA A 256 -8.89 -22.19 -9.31
CA ALA A 256 -10.18 -22.78 -9.68
C ALA A 256 -11.01 -21.87 -10.63
N GLY A 257 -10.44 -20.73 -11.04
CA GLY A 257 -11.13 -19.71 -11.83
C GLY A 257 -12.06 -18.83 -10.99
N TYR A 258 -12.83 -17.99 -11.69
CA TYR A 258 -13.69 -16.98 -11.07
C TYR A 258 -15.12 -17.47 -10.84
N GLY A 259 -15.50 -17.57 -9.56
CA GLY A 259 -16.91 -17.66 -9.17
C GLY A 259 -17.62 -16.30 -9.25
N LEU A 260 -18.96 -16.31 -9.29
CA LEU A 260 -19.80 -15.10 -9.39
C LEU A 260 -19.48 -14.03 -8.32
N ALA A 261 -19.06 -14.45 -7.11
CA ALA A 261 -18.68 -13.53 -6.04
C ALA A 261 -17.50 -12.62 -6.41
N HIS A 262 -16.55 -13.09 -7.23
CA HIS A 262 -15.41 -12.29 -7.65
C HIS A 262 -15.84 -11.11 -8.54
N TYR A 263 -16.83 -11.34 -9.41
CA TYR A 263 -17.36 -10.29 -10.28
C TYR A 263 -18.22 -9.27 -9.53
N ALA A 264 -18.71 -9.63 -8.33
CA ALA A 264 -19.49 -8.76 -7.46
C ALA A 264 -18.66 -8.07 -6.36
N GLY A 265 -17.37 -8.42 -6.22
CA GLY A 265 -16.48 -7.82 -5.23
C GLY A 265 -16.14 -6.35 -5.56
N GLU A 266 -15.64 -5.62 -4.57
CA GLU A 266 -15.26 -4.20 -4.65
C GLU A 266 -13.99 -3.98 -5.48
N HIS A 267 -13.05 -4.93 -5.48
CA HIS A 267 -11.87 -4.89 -6.35
C HIS A 267 -12.14 -5.49 -7.73
N SER A 268 -11.52 -4.90 -8.76
CA SER A 268 -11.39 -5.57 -10.06
C SER A 268 -10.64 -6.89 -9.93
N LEU A 269 -10.78 -7.76 -10.94
CA LEU A 269 -10.09 -9.06 -10.95
C LEU A 269 -8.58 -8.88 -10.90
N GLY A 270 -7.84 -9.81 -10.27
CA GLY A 270 -6.39 -9.70 -10.08
C GLY A 270 -5.63 -9.43 -11.39
N GLU A 271 -5.98 -10.14 -12.46
CA GLU A 271 -5.40 -9.97 -13.79
C GLU A 271 -5.69 -8.58 -14.37
N GLN A 272 -6.89 -8.04 -14.13
CA GLN A 272 -7.25 -6.68 -14.58
C GLN A 272 -6.41 -5.65 -13.86
N ARG A 273 -6.27 -5.78 -12.53
CA ARG A 273 -5.40 -4.91 -11.71
C ARG A 273 -3.95 -5.00 -12.16
N TYR A 274 -3.43 -6.20 -12.41
CA TYR A 274 -2.07 -6.42 -12.95
C TYR A 274 -1.85 -5.67 -14.28
N PHE A 275 -2.73 -5.87 -15.26
CA PHE A 275 -2.55 -5.23 -16.57
C PHE A 275 -2.77 -3.71 -16.53
N ASN A 276 -3.60 -3.21 -15.61
CA ASN A 276 -3.74 -1.77 -15.39
C ASN A 276 -2.46 -1.18 -14.79
N LEU A 277 -1.86 -1.84 -13.80
CA LEU A 277 -0.58 -1.46 -13.20
C LEU A 277 0.55 -1.43 -14.24
N MET A 278 0.70 -2.51 -15.02
CA MET A 278 1.72 -2.60 -16.08
C MET A 278 1.49 -1.56 -17.19
N CYS A 279 0.23 -1.25 -17.51
CA CYS A 279 -0.12 -0.20 -18.46
C CYS A 279 0.28 1.18 -17.96
N MET A 280 0.05 1.48 -16.67
CA MET A 280 0.47 2.75 -16.08
C MET A 280 2.00 2.90 -16.03
N LEU A 281 2.71 1.84 -15.62
CA LEU A 281 4.18 1.79 -15.63
C LEU A 281 4.72 2.04 -17.03
N TYR A 282 4.32 1.23 -18.02
CA TYR A 282 4.78 1.40 -19.40
C TYR A 282 4.39 2.77 -19.98
N GLY A 283 3.16 3.22 -19.74
CA GLY A 283 2.64 4.48 -20.26
C GLY A 283 3.29 5.72 -19.65
N ALA A 284 3.85 5.62 -18.45
CA ALA A 284 4.55 6.74 -17.80
C ALA A 284 5.77 7.17 -18.63
N ASP A 285 6.53 6.18 -19.11
CA ASP A 285 7.64 6.38 -20.02
C ASP A 285 7.91 5.12 -20.89
N PRO A 286 7.32 5.07 -22.10
CA PRO A 286 7.45 3.93 -23.00
C PRO A 286 8.87 3.61 -23.44
N GLY A 287 9.75 4.63 -23.50
CA GLY A 287 11.14 4.45 -23.88
C GLY A 287 11.92 3.74 -22.77
N ARG A 288 11.73 4.18 -21.53
CA ARG A 288 12.39 3.58 -20.35
C ARG A 288 11.86 2.18 -20.04
N TYR A 289 10.56 1.99 -20.12
CA TYR A 289 9.90 0.76 -19.68
C TYR A 289 9.56 -0.19 -20.83
N LEU A 290 10.26 -0.09 -21.96
CA LEU A 290 10.06 -0.94 -23.13
C LEU A 290 10.07 -2.44 -22.79
N ARG A 291 10.90 -2.84 -21.82
CA ARG A 291 10.99 -4.23 -21.33
C ARG A 291 9.70 -4.78 -20.76
N VAL A 292 8.76 -3.95 -20.31
CA VAL A 292 7.44 -4.42 -19.85
C VAL A 292 6.68 -5.09 -21.00
N VAL A 293 6.78 -4.55 -22.22
CA VAL A 293 6.15 -5.12 -23.41
C VAL A 293 6.99 -6.26 -24.00
N THR A 294 8.29 -6.05 -24.20
CA THR A 294 9.14 -7.03 -24.91
C THR A 294 9.39 -8.32 -24.12
N SER A 295 9.16 -8.31 -22.80
CA SER A 295 9.18 -9.53 -21.96
C SER A 295 7.84 -10.26 -21.91
N GLY A 296 6.79 -9.76 -22.56
CA GLY A 296 5.45 -10.35 -22.55
C GLY A 296 4.59 -10.03 -21.33
N ARG A 297 5.08 -9.19 -20.39
CA ARG A 297 4.32 -8.76 -19.21
C ARG A 297 3.14 -7.83 -19.55
N LEU A 298 3.21 -7.13 -20.67
CA LEU A 298 2.12 -6.31 -21.20
C LEU A 298 1.91 -6.64 -22.69
N PRO A 299 0.73 -7.12 -23.10
CA PRO A 299 0.44 -7.35 -24.51
C PRO A 299 0.59 -6.07 -25.34
N GLU A 300 1.19 -6.17 -26.52
CA GLU A 300 1.41 -5.03 -27.42
C GLU A 300 0.11 -4.28 -27.72
N SER A 301 -1.00 -4.99 -27.93
CA SER A 301 -2.32 -4.40 -28.19
C SER A 301 -2.85 -3.56 -27.02
N ARG A 302 -2.53 -3.91 -25.76
CA ARG A 302 -2.85 -3.10 -24.58
C ARG A 302 -1.92 -1.89 -24.51
N ALA A 303 -0.63 -2.08 -24.79
CA ALA A 303 0.41 -1.07 -24.71
C ALA A 303 0.13 0.16 -25.58
N LEU A 304 -0.53 0.00 -26.73
CA LEU A 304 -0.90 1.10 -27.64
C LEU A 304 -1.61 2.27 -26.96
N ARG A 305 -2.50 1.99 -25.99
CA ARG A 305 -3.33 3.02 -25.32
C ARG A 305 -2.73 3.52 -24.01
N CYS A 306 -1.72 2.82 -23.49
CA CYS A 306 -1.15 3.06 -22.17
C CYS A 306 -0.51 4.44 -21.97
N PRO A 307 0.21 5.03 -22.95
CA PRO A 307 0.78 6.36 -22.77
C PRO A 307 -0.26 7.45 -22.51
N ASP A 308 -1.41 7.40 -23.20
CA ASP A 308 -2.47 8.38 -23.01
C ASP A 308 -3.28 8.10 -21.74
N GLU A 309 -3.47 6.83 -21.39
CA GLU A 309 -4.12 6.39 -20.16
C GLU A 309 -3.32 6.83 -18.92
N SER A 310 -2.04 6.47 -18.85
CA SER A 310 -1.13 6.86 -17.76
C SER A 310 -1.05 8.37 -17.61
N LYS A 311 -0.86 9.12 -18.71
CA LYS A 311 -0.84 10.60 -18.69
C LYS A 311 -2.15 11.19 -18.16
N ARG A 312 -3.30 10.63 -18.55
CA ARG A 312 -4.62 11.10 -18.09
C ARG A 312 -4.79 10.86 -16.59
N ILE A 313 -4.44 9.66 -16.12
CA ILE A 313 -4.52 9.26 -14.72
C ILE A 313 -3.64 10.15 -13.85
N THR A 314 -2.34 10.26 -14.17
CA THR A 314 -1.40 11.12 -13.43
C THR A 314 -1.90 12.57 -13.38
N ARG A 315 -2.34 13.13 -14.51
CA ARG A 315 -2.87 14.50 -14.55
C ARG A 315 -4.13 14.66 -13.69
N SER A 316 -5.01 13.65 -13.68
CA SER A 316 -6.24 13.68 -12.88
C SER A 316 -5.92 13.71 -11.40
N TRP A 317 -5.05 12.81 -10.94
CA TRP A 317 -4.61 12.76 -9.54
C TRP A 317 -3.84 14.02 -9.13
N SER A 318 -2.91 14.51 -9.95
CA SER A 318 -2.21 15.76 -9.65
C SER A 318 -3.17 16.95 -9.50
N ARG A 319 -4.15 17.09 -10.40
CA ARG A 319 -5.15 18.17 -10.30
C ARG A 319 -6.06 18.06 -9.09
N THR A 320 -6.34 16.82 -8.69
CA THR A 320 -7.17 16.53 -7.52
C THR A 320 -6.42 16.88 -6.25
N LEU A 321 -5.13 16.53 -6.14
CA LEU A 321 -4.36 16.68 -4.90
C LEU A 321 -3.67 18.02 -4.72
N VAL A 322 -3.22 18.69 -5.80
CA VAL A 322 -2.49 19.98 -5.71
C VAL A 322 -3.22 21.05 -4.87
N PRO A 323 -4.55 21.23 -4.99
CA PRO A 323 -5.28 22.19 -4.15
C PRO A 323 -5.17 21.93 -2.64
N HIS A 324 -4.85 20.70 -2.24
CA HIS A 324 -4.74 20.27 -0.85
C HIS A 324 -3.28 20.28 -0.35
N PHE A 325 -2.30 20.69 -1.16
CA PHE A 325 -0.91 20.78 -0.71
C PHE A 325 -0.76 21.88 0.34
N ALA A 326 0.04 21.62 1.38
CA ALA A 326 0.35 22.61 2.39
C ALA A 326 1.15 23.78 1.81
N PRO A 327 1.02 25.01 2.35
CA PRO A 327 1.65 26.21 1.79
C PRO A 327 3.15 26.06 1.50
N ARG A 328 3.87 25.31 2.34
CA ARG A 328 5.29 24.97 2.15
C ARG A 328 5.59 24.25 0.83
N TYR A 329 4.66 23.44 0.34
CA TYR A 329 4.83 22.60 -0.83
C TYR A 329 4.09 23.14 -2.07
N GLN A 330 3.30 24.20 -1.90
CA GLN A 330 2.71 24.91 -3.03
C GLN A 330 3.81 25.60 -3.83
N ARG A 331 3.94 25.22 -5.10
CA ARG A 331 4.85 25.84 -6.05
C ARG A 331 4.17 27.05 -6.68
N SER A 332 4.97 28.08 -7.02
CA SER A 332 4.46 29.16 -7.88
C SER A 332 4.10 28.61 -9.28
N GLU A 333 3.22 29.31 -10.00
CA GLU A 333 2.84 28.94 -11.36
C GLU A 333 4.05 28.82 -12.29
N GLU A 334 5.05 29.69 -12.13
CA GLU A 334 6.30 29.67 -12.89
C GLU A 334 7.12 28.40 -12.61
N GLN A 335 7.26 28.02 -11.33
CA GLN A 335 7.95 26.78 -10.95
C GLN A 335 7.21 25.54 -11.48
N ALA A 336 5.88 25.53 -11.42
CA ALA A 336 5.08 24.44 -11.96
C ALA A 336 5.23 24.32 -13.50
N ALA A 337 5.25 25.46 -14.20
CA ALA A 337 5.48 25.51 -15.64
C ALA A 337 6.87 25.00 -16.03
N GLN A 338 7.90 25.37 -15.27
CA GLN A 338 9.27 24.90 -15.51
C GLN A 338 9.40 23.39 -15.31
N ILE A 339 8.87 22.85 -14.20
CA ILE A 339 8.86 21.40 -13.94
C ILE A 339 8.13 20.65 -15.07
N HIS A 340 7.01 21.19 -15.54
CA HIS A 340 6.27 20.60 -16.66
C HIS A 340 7.09 20.61 -17.95
N ALA A 341 7.77 21.72 -18.26
CA ALA A 341 8.62 21.83 -19.44
C ALA A 341 9.79 20.84 -19.38
N ASP A 342 10.45 20.70 -18.23
CA ASP A 342 11.55 19.77 -18.01
C ASP A 342 11.08 18.30 -18.15
N ALA A 343 9.90 17.97 -17.61
CA ALA A 343 9.30 16.65 -17.76
C ALA A 343 8.97 16.34 -19.23
N LEU A 344 8.46 17.32 -19.99
CA LEU A 344 8.23 17.17 -21.42
C LEU A 344 9.53 17.01 -22.21
N ALA A 345 10.58 17.77 -21.86
CA ALA A 345 11.89 17.68 -22.49
C ALA A 345 12.52 16.29 -22.28
N ARG A 346 12.48 15.77 -21.04
CA ARG A 346 12.95 14.40 -20.71
C ARG A 346 12.17 13.35 -21.50
N ARG A 347 10.84 13.46 -21.59
CA ARG A 347 10.02 12.55 -22.40
C ARG A 347 10.34 12.60 -23.90
N ARG A 348 10.75 13.76 -24.43
CA ARG A 348 11.16 13.89 -25.85
C ARG A 348 12.56 13.35 -26.13
N GLN A 349 13.44 13.32 -25.13
CA GLN A 349 14.76 12.72 -25.24
C GLN A 349 14.69 11.19 -25.26
N ASN A 350 13.64 10.61 -24.67
CA ASN A 350 13.36 9.18 -24.73
C ASN A 350 12.73 8.82 -26.08
N THR A 351 13.19 7.70 -26.66
CA THR A 351 12.79 7.22 -27.99
C THR A 351 11.27 7.26 -28.17
N ALA A 352 10.79 7.69 -29.34
CA ALA A 352 9.37 7.60 -29.69
C ALA A 352 8.88 6.19 -29.35
N ALA A 353 7.81 6.09 -28.55
CA ALA A 353 7.25 4.81 -28.12
C ALA A 353 7.18 3.88 -29.33
N PRO A 354 7.97 2.79 -29.39
CA PRO A 354 8.16 2.03 -30.64
C PRO A 354 6.86 1.41 -31.17
N TYR A 355 5.82 1.41 -30.34
CA TYR A 355 4.49 0.91 -30.65
C TYR A 355 3.45 2.02 -30.95
N ARG A 356 3.80 3.31 -30.91
CA ARG A 356 2.92 4.38 -31.44
C ARG A 356 3.16 4.48 -32.95
N GLN A 357 2.19 4.00 -33.74
CA GLN A 357 2.10 4.30 -35.18
C GLN A 357 1.43 5.66 -35.41
#